data_AF-A0A1X2FGZ2-F1
#
_entry.id   AF-A0A1X2FGZ2-F1
#
_cell.length_a   1.000
_cell.length_b   1.000
_cell.length_c   1.000
_cell.angle_alpha   90.00
_cell.angle_beta   90.00
_cell.angle_gamma   90.00
#
_symmetry.space_group_name_H-M   'P 1'
#
loop_
_entity.id
_entity.type
_entity.pdbx_description
1 polymer ?
#
loop_
_entity_poly.entity_id
_entity_poly.type
_entity_poly.pdbx_seq_one_letter_code
_entity_poly.pdbx_strand_id
1 'polypeptide(L)'
;MNGMDDGRLAAELQEMIAPGDAMISRMLAAGEHLPAIVTLVEVGVEDRVAVPARHLDAVQALIDDGAFDADDRRSVAGDLSELRASGNVKEQR
;
A
#
# COMPACT_ATOMS: atom_id res chain seq x y z
N MET A 1 4.08 -19.50 7.05
CA MET A 1 3.20 -18.76 6.15
C MET A 1 4.08 -18.21 5.04
N ASN A 2 3.73 -18.39 3.76
CA ASN A 2 4.42 -17.68 2.68
C ASN A 2 3.92 -16.22 2.73
N GLY A 3 4.62 -15.37 3.48
CA GLY A 3 4.36 -13.92 3.49
C GLY A 3 4.73 -13.33 2.14
N MET A 4 3.94 -12.35 1.68
CA MET A 4 4.32 -11.52 0.53
C MET A 4 5.48 -10.63 0.96
N ASP A 5 6.62 -10.66 0.26
CA ASP A 5 7.73 -9.74 0.52
C ASP A 5 7.35 -8.31 0.10
N ASP A 6 8.02 -7.32 0.68
CA ASP A 6 7.75 -5.90 0.45
C ASP A 6 7.95 -5.48 -1.02
N GLY A 7 8.93 -6.05 -1.72
CA GLY A 7 9.16 -5.75 -3.14
C GLY A 7 8.01 -6.23 -4.02
N ARG A 8 7.55 -7.47 -3.79
CA ARG A 8 6.36 -8.00 -4.47
C ARG A 8 5.10 -7.22 -4.13
N LEU A 9 4.91 -6.88 -2.85
CA LEU A 9 3.76 -6.08 -2.41
C LEU A 9 3.74 -4.72 -3.11
N ALA A 10 4.87 -4.01 -3.12
CA ALA A 10 4.98 -2.70 -3.74
C ALA A 10 4.71 -2.75 -5.25
N ALA A 11 5.24 -3.75 -5.95
CA ALA A 11 4.99 -3.94 -7.38
C ALA A 11 3.50 -4.23 -7.68
N GLU A 12 2.87 -5.13 -6.90
CA GLU A 12 1.44 -5.44 -7.10
C GLU A 12 0.56 -4.23 -6.76
N LEU A 13 0.91 -3.43 -5.74
CA LEU A 13 0.22 -2.17 -5.41
C LEU A 13 0.38 -1.13 -6.53
N GLN A 14 1.58 -0.99 -7.11
CA GLN A 14 1.83 -0.06 -8.21
C GLN A 14 0.94 -0.37 -9.41
N GLU A 15 0.87 -1.62 -9.84
CA GLU A 15 0.05 -2.00 -11.01
C GLU A 15 -1.44 -1.72 -10.80
N MET A 16 -1.92 -1.71 -9.56
CA MET A 16 -3.32 -1.43 -9.22
C MET A 16 -3.61 0.06 -9.02
N ILE A 17 -2.72 0.79 -8.35
CA ILE A 17 -2.96 2.15 -7.87
C ILE A 17 -2.40 3.19 -8.83
N ALA A 18 -1.17 3.00 -9.29
CA ALA A 18 -0.43 3.98 -10.07
C ALA A 18 0.31 3.31 -11.25
N PRO A 19 -0.44 2.68 -12.19
CA PRO A 19 0.16 1.93 -13.27
C PRO A 19 0.99 2.85 -14.18
N GLY A 20 2.25 2.50 -14.36
CA GLY A 20 3.19 3.28 -15.17
C GLY A 20 3.69 4.58 -14.53
N ASP A 21 3.46 4.80 -13.22
CA ASP A 21 4.07 5.94 -12.53
C ASP A 21 5.60 5.81 -12.52
N ALA A 22 6.26 6.78 -13.15
CA ALA A 22 7.71 6.73 -13.38
C ALA A 22 8.52 6.97 -12.10
N MET A 23 7.97 7.71 -11.14
CA MET A 23 8.64 7.98 -9.87
C MET A 23 8.62 6.72 -9.00
N ILE A 24 7.45 6.09 -8.85
CA ILE A 24 7.29 4.86 -8.08
C ILE A 24 8.09 3.73 -8.73
N SER A 25 8.05 3.59 -10.07
CA SER A 25 8.87 2.61 -10.80
C SER A 25 10.37 2.77 -10.50
N ARG A 26 10.85 4.01 -10.37
CA ARG A 26 12.24 4.30 -10.04
C ARG A 26 12.59 3.90 -8.61
N MET A 27 11.69 4.14 -7.65
CA MET A 27 11.86 3.72 -6.25
C MET A 27 11.96 2.20 -6.16
N LEU A 28 11.08 1.46 -6.84
CA LEU A 28 11.15 0.00 -6.88
C LEU A 28 12.46 -0.51 -7.48
N ALA A 29 12.90 0.09 -8.59
CA ALA A 29 14.18 -0.28 -9.20
C ALA A 29 15.39 0.02 -8.30
N ALA A 30 15.27 0.97 -7.38
CA ALA A 30 16.29 1.31 -6.39
C ALA A 30 16.22 0.45 -5.11
N GLY A 31 15.22 -0.42 -4.97
CA GLY A 31 14.97 -1.20 -3.75
C GLY A 31 14.29 -0.41 -2.63
N GLU A 32 13.74 0.77 -2.94
CA GLU A 32 13.04 1.65 -1.99
C GLU A 32 11.57 1.23 -1.85
N HIS A 33 11.32 -0.03 -1.48
CA HIS A 33 9.98 -0.61 -1.47
C HIS A 33 9.08 -0.01 -0.39
N LEU A 34 9.59 0.17 0.84
CA LEU A 34 8.79 0.73 1.93
C LEU A 34 8.35 2.17 1.65
N PRO A 35 9.25 3.10 1.23
CA PRO A 35 8.82 4.42 0.77
C PRO A 35 7.80 4.35 -0.39
N ALA A 36 7.97 3.43 -1.34
CA ALA A 36 7.02 3.28 -2.44
C ALA A 36 5.63 2.82 -1.94
N ILE A 37 5.58 1.91 -0.97
CA ILE A 37 4.32 1.45 -0.35
C ILE A 37 3.63 2.62 0.36
N VAL A 38 4.36 3.47 1.08
CA VAL A 38 3.78 4.67 1.72
C VAL A 38 3.10 5.55 0.67
N THR A 39 3.82 5.91 -0.40
CA THR A 39 3.28 6.73 -1.49
C THR A 39 2.07 6.07 -2.16
N LEU A 40 2.14 4.76 -2.44
CA LEU A 40 1.05 4.03 -3.08
C LEU A 40 -0.20 3.98 -2.21
N VAL A 41 -0.06 3.81 -0.90
CA VAL A 41 -1.22 3.79 0.01
C VAL A 41 -1.88 5.17 0.08
N GLU A 42 -1.09 6.25 0.13
CA GLU A 42 -1.58 7.64 0.08
C GLU A 42 -2.34 7.91 -1.24
N VAL A 43 -1.72 7.63 -2.39
CA VAL A 43 -2.36 7.78 -3.71
C VAL A 43 -3.63 6.93 -3.80
N GLY A 44 -3.59 5.71 -3.28
CA GLY A 44 -4.75 4.81 -3.27
C GLY A 44 -5.94 5.42 -2.52
N VAL A 45 -5.68 6.15 -1.43
CA VAL A 45 -6.70 6.89 -0.69
C VAL A 45 -7.21 8.08 -1.50
N GLU A 46 -6.31 8.93 -2.00
CA GLU A 46 -6.65 10.15 -2.74
C GLU A 46 -7.52 9.83 -3.97
N ASP A 47 -7.14 8.81 -4.72
CA ASP A 47 -7.84 8.37 -5.94
C ASP A 47 -8.97 7.36 -5.66
N ARG A 48 -9.17 6.97 -4.39
CA ARG A 48 -10.19 6.01 -3.94
C ARG A 48 -10.14 4.68 -4.70
N VAL A 49 -8.92 4.19 -4.90
CA VAL A 49 -8.66 2.92 -5.58
C VAL A 49 -9.14 1.76 -4.72
N ALA A 50 -9.83 0.80 -5.34
CA ALA A 50 -10.26 -0.40 -4.64
C ALA A 50 -9.07 -1.37 -4.52
N VAL A 51 -8.48 -1.45 -3.32
CA VAL A 51 -7.35 -2.34 -3.05
C VAL A 51 -7.86 -3.63 -2.39
N PRO A 52 -7.46 -4.83 -2.89
CA PRO A 52 -7.89 -6.09 -2.31
C PRO A 52 -7.44 -6.26 -0.85
N ALA A 53 -8.29 -6.87 -0.02
CA ALA A 53 -8.01 -7.07 1.41
C ALA A 53 -6.65 -7.74 1.68
N ARG A 54 -6.28 -8.75 0.88
CA ARG A 54 -4.98 -9.45 1.01
C ARG A 54 -3.76 -8.52 0.93
N HIS A 55 -3.85 -7.45 0.13
CA HIS A 55 -2.78 -6.45 -0.02
C HIS A 55 -2.78 -5.50 1.17
N LEU A 56 -3.96 -5.08 1.63
CA LEU A 56 -4.11 -4.25 2.83
C LEU A 56 -3.62 -4.99 4.08
N ASP A 57 -3.85 -6.29 4.17
CA ASP A 57 -3.35 -7.12 5.27
C ASP A 57 -1.84 -7.33 5.21
N ALA A 58 -1.25 -7.35 4.02
CA ALA A 58 0.21 -7.38 3.86
C ALA A 58 0.85 -6.04 4.29
N VAL A 59 0.25 -4.90 3.95
CA VAL A 59 0.69 -3.59 4.47
C VAL A 59 0.54 -3.53 6.00
N GLN A 60 -0.55 -4.05 6.55
CA GLN A 60 -0.74 -4.16 8.00
C GLN A 60 0.35 -5.00 8.66
N ALA A 61 0.73 -6.12 8.05
CA ALA A 61 1.81 -6.95 8.58
C ALA A 61 3.16 -6.21 8.62
N LEU A 62 3.46 -5.34 7.65
CA LEU A 62 4.66 -4.49 7.67
C LEU A 62 4.60 -3.44 8.80
N ILE A 63 3.42 -2.89 9.09
CA ILE A 63 3.19 -2.01 10.25
C ILE A 63 3.46 -2.75 11.56
N ASP A 64 2.93 -3.97 11.69
CA ASP A 64 3.04 -4.77 12.91
C ASP A 64 4.46 -5.33 13.13
N ASP A 65 5.21 -5.58 12.05
CA ASP A 65 6.62 -5.98 12.10
C ASP A 65 7.55 -4.81 12.46
N GLY A 66 7.06 -3.57 12.38
CA GLY A 66 7.86 -2.37 12.64
C GLY A 66 8.78 -1.97 11.50
N ALA A 67 8.42 -2.33 10.26
CA ALA A 67 9.18 -1.98 9.06
C ALA A 67 9.21 -0.46 8.79
N PHE A 68 8.17 0.25 9.23
CA PHE A 68 8.04 1.70 9.06
C PHE A 68 8.53 2.47 10.29
N ASP A 69 9.16 3.62 10.05
CA ASP A 69 9.45 4.60 11.10
C ASP A 69 8.16 5.15 11.73
N ALA A 70 8.29 5.81 12.89
CA ALA A 70 7.12 6.20 13.69
C ALA A 70 6.13 7.14 12.95
N ASP A 71 6.64 7.98 12.07
CA ASP A 71 5.86 8.93 11.27
C ASP A 71 5.12 8.21 10.14
N ASP A 72 5.86 7.47 9.29
CA ASP A 72 5.31 6.66 8.20
C ASP A 72 4.27 5.67 8.71
N ARG A 73 4.56 4.96 9.79
CA ARG A 73 3.64 4.01 10.41
C ARG A 73 2.30 4.67 10.76
N ARG A 74 2.32 5.90 11.27
CA ARG A 74 1.11 6.62 11.64
C ARG A 74 0.31 7.03 10.39
N SER A 75 1.00 7.52 9.36
CA SER A 75 0.35 7.91 8.10
C SER A 75 -0.28 6.69 7.42
N VAL A 76 0.54 5.68 7.13
CA VAL A 76 0.11 4.44 6.45
C VAL A 76 -1.02 3.76 7.22
N ALA A 77 -0.97 3.69 8.55
CA ALA A 77 -2.07 3.10 9.32
C ALA A 77 -3.40 3.86 9.16
N GLY A 78 -3.34 5.19 9.06
CA GLY A 78 -4.52 6.03 8.81
C GLY A 78 -5.10 5.76 7.42
N ASP A 79 -4.25 5.84 6.40
CA ASP A 79 -4.63 5.66 5.00
C ASP A 79 -5.13 4.22 4.73
N LEU A 80 -4.49 3.22 5.35
CA LEU A 80 -4.91 1.83 5.29
C LEU A 80 -6.31 1.62 5.87
N SER A 81 -6.62 2.31 6.97
CA SER A 81 -7.96 2.28 7.56
C SER A 81 -9.01 2.90 6.62
N GLU A 82 -8.66 4.00 5.93
CA GLU A 82 -9.53 4.65 4.96
C GLU A 82 -9.78 3.81 3.71
N LEU A 83 -8.75 3.13 3.18
CA LEU A 83 -8.88 2.18 2.07
C LEU A 83 -9.81 1.02 2.43
N ARG A 84 -9.68 0.46 3.64
CA ARG A 84 -10.57 -0.60 4.13
C ARG A 84 -12.02 -0.11 4.25
N ALA A 85 -12.22 1.10 4.75
CA ALA A 85 -13.56 1.69 4.86
C ALA A 85 -14.17 1.93 3.47
N SER A 86 -13.37 2.38 2.51
CA SER A 86 -13.80 2.71 1.14
C SER A 86 -14.11 1.48 0.28
N GLY A 87 -13.36 0.38 0.46
CA GLY A 87 -13.62 -0.90 -0.21
C GLY A 87 -14.99 -1.50 0.15
N ASN A 88 -15.42 -1.34 1.39
CA ASN A 88 -16.72 -1.85 1.87
C ASN A 88 -17.96 -1.11 1.32
N VAL A 89 -17.77 0.05 0.66
CA VAL A 89 -18.89 0.86 0.15
C VAL A 89 -19.36 0.41 -1.23
N LYS A 90 -18.51 -0.26 -2.03
CA LYS A 90 -18.88 -0.72 -3.38
C LYS A 90 -19.61 -2.09 -3.41
N GLU A 91 -19.53 -2.90 -2.36
CA GLU A 91 -20.23 -4.20 -2.29
C GLU A 91 -21.71 -4.12 -1.85
N GLN A 92 -22.22 -2.92 -1.51
CA GLN A 92 -23.59 -2.72 -1.01
C GLN A 92 -24.51 -1.95 -1.96
N ARG A 93 -24.20 -1.85 -3.25
CA ARG A 93 -25.01 -1.15 -4.27
C ARG A 93 -25.40 -2.07 -5.41
#